data_AF-R7V2R9-F1
#
_entry.id   AF-R7V2R9-F1
#
_cell.length_a   1.000
_cell.length_b   1.000
_cell.length_c   1.000
_cell.angle_alpha   90.00
_cell.angle_beta   90.00
_cell.angle_gamma   90.00
#
_symmetry.space_group_name_H-M   'P 1'
#
loop_
_entity.id
_entity.type
_entity.pdbx_description
1 polymer ?
#
loop_
_entity_poly.entity_id
_entity_poly.type
_entity_poly.pdbx_seq_one_letter_code
_entity_poly.pdbx_strand_id
1 'polypeptide(L)'
;MRCQLSDYHVPRKFQRRTPQLAIARLLDAHAEVTEEVDEETVEEENNEDSQEKQGLMELEGIRVTFLPLGSAPDLHKKSKFQKLFNIVFFANSMVHHLNGEVNQTFADDAVVHLETSKFMLELKKEQHEEFNKKVTSIAEGVGCKSVEGLTLNHSTATFVFSATKS
;
A
#
# COMPACT_ATOMS: atom_id res chain seq x y z
N MET A 1 -39.45 -13.53 27.56
CA MET A 1 -38.55 -14.54 26.97
C MET A 1 -37.12 -14.04 27.08
N ARG A 2 -36.31 -14.69 27.93
CA ARG A 2 -34.89 -14.39 28.12
C ARG A 2 -34.10 -15.37 27.23
N CYS A 3 -33.40 -14.87 26.21
CA CYS A 3 -32.39 -15.67 25.51
C CYS A 3 -31.08 -15.57 26.29
N GLN A 4 -30.61 -16.72 26.76
CA GLN A 4 -29.32 -16.90 27.42
C GLN A 4 -28.23 -16.94 26.34
N LEU A 5 -27.19 -16.11 26.50
CA LEU A 5 -25.92 -16.27 25.81
C LEU A 5 -25.13 -17.35 26.55
N SER A 6 -24.76 -18.43 25.85
CA SER A 6 -23.74 -19.35 26.30
C SER A 6 -22.61 -19.46 25.26
N ASP A 7 -21.40 -19.45 25.81
CA ASP A 7 -20.17 -20.05 25.28
C ASP A 7 -19.44 -19.37 24.12
N TYR A 8 -18.67 -18.33 24.46
CA TYR A 8 -17.35 -18.12 23.85
C TYR A 8 -16.27 -18.03 24.92
N HIS A 9 -15.43 -19.06 24.95
CA HIS A 9 -14.24 -19.17 25.78
C HIS A 9 -13.13 -18.26 25.23
N VAL A 10 -12.62 -17.33 26.04
CA VAL A 10 -11.50 -16.44 25.70
C VAL A 10 -10.21 -16.96 26.33
N PRO A 11 -9.21 -17.42 25.56
CA PRO A 11 -7.91 -17.73 26.11
C PRO A 11 -7.10 -16.47 26.46
N ARG A 12 -6.24 -16.62 27.47
CA ARG A 12 -5.51 -15.59 28.20
C ARG A 12 -4.49 -14.80 27.37
N LYS A 13 -4.53 -13.47 27.55
CA LYS A 13 -3.44 -12.46 27.51
C LYS A 13 -2.30 -12.71 26.51
N PHE A 14 -2.46 -12.19 25.30
CA PHE A 14 -1.35 -11.91 24.38
C PHE A 14 -0.57 -10.69 24.89
N GLN A 15 0.56 -10.95 25.54
CA GLN A 15 1.48 -9.92 26.02
C GLN A 15 2.17 -9.27 24.82
N ARG A 16 1.70 -8.07 24.42
CA ARG A 16 2.32 -7.28 23.36
C ARG A 16 3.75 -6.90 23.77
N ARG A 17 4.76 -7.57 23.21
CA ARG A 17 6.11 -7.02 23.13
C ARG A 17 6.09 -5.95 22.04
N THR A 18 6.27 -4.70 22.43
CA THR A 18 6.29 -3.55 21.52
C THR A 18 7.57 -3.58 20.66
N PRO A 19 7.49 -3.45 19.32
CA PRO A 19 8.65 -3.41 18.44
C PRO A 19 9.34 -2.02 18.40
N GLN A 20 8.88 -1.06 19.22
CA GLN A 20 9.37 0.33 19.19
C GLN A 20 10.82 0.50 19.68
N LEU A 21 11.41 -0.48 20.37
CA LEU A 21 12.78 -0.36 20.89
C LEU A 21 13.85 -0.86 19.91
N ALA A 22 13.47 -1.59 18.86
CA ALA A 22 14.44 -2.11 17.87
C ALA A 22 14.82 -1.04 16.83
N ILE A 23 13.90 -0.13 16.51
CA ILE A 23 14.10 0.89 15.47
C ILE A 23 15.04 2.01 15.96
N ALA A 24 14.98 2.37 17.24
CA ALA A 24 15.85 3.40 17.80
C ALA A 24 17.34 3.03 17.74
N ARG A 25 17.68 1.74 17.85
CA ARG A 25 19.08 1.28 17.81
C ARG A 25 19.70 1.29 16.41
N LEU A 26 18.89 1.27 15.36
CA LEU A 26 19.35 1.34 13.97
C LEU A 26 19.62 2.78 13.50
N LEU A 27 19.06 3.78 14.17
CA LEU A 27 19.25 5.19 13.82
C LEU A 27 20.52 5.80 14.44
N ASP A 28 20.98 5.30 15.60
CA ASP A 28 22.21 5.77 16.24
C ASP A 28 23.50 5.26 15.56
N ALA A 29 23.39 4.32 14.61
CA ALA A 29 24.54 3.70 13.94
C ALA A 29 24.94 4.39 12.61
N HIS A 30 24.30 5.50 12.24
CA HIS A 30 24.55 6.21 10.98
C HIS A 30 25.03 7.67 11.14
N ALA A 31 25.68 7.98 12.28
CA ALA A 31 26.42 9.22 12.43
C ALA A 31 27.91 8.97 12.18
N GLU A 32 28.48 9.73 11.23
CA GLU A 32 29.88 9.79 10.78
C GLU A 32 30.30 8.76 9.71
N VAL A 33 30.43 9.20 8.45
CA VAL A 33 31.69 9.44 7.72
C VAL A 33 31.38 10.16 6.38
N THR A 34 32.35 10.96 5.97
CA THR A 34 32.43 12.11 5.06
C THR A 34 32.43 11.83 3.55
N GLU A 35 32.31 12.94 2.78
CA GLU A 35 32.45 13.13 1.32
C GLU A 35 33.63 12.37 0.65
N GLU A 36 33.42 11.86 -0.57
CA GLU A 36 34.14 12.23 -1.81
C GLU A 36 33.55 11.47 -3.03
N VAL A 37 33.58 12.10 -4.22
CA VAL A 37 32.89 11.71 -5.47
C VAL A 37 33.87 11.17 -6.51
N ASP A 38 33.45 10.08 -7.16
CA ASP A 38 33.78 9.48 -8.47
C ASP A 38 35.24 9.29 -8.94
N GLU A 39 35.61 8.04 -9.25
CA GLU A 39 35.71 7.54 -10.66
C GLU A 39 36.01 6.02 -10.72
N GLU A 40 35.28 5.34 -11.63
CA GLU A 40 35.58 4.10 -12.39
C GLU A 40 35.98 2.79 -11.69
N THR A 41 35.17 1.73 -11.81
CA THR A 41 35.30 0.61 -12.80
C THR A 41 34.35 -0.56 -12.47
N VAL A 42 33.82 -1.18 -13.53
CA VAL A 42 32.89 -2.31 -13.53
C VAL A 42 33.65 -3.62 -13.49
N GLU A 43 33.38 -4.52 -12.53
CA GLU A 43 33.52 -5.97 -12.71
C GLU A 43 32.44 -6.74 -11.90
N GLU A 44 31.75 -7.64 -12.58
CA GLU A 44 30.75 -8.56 -12.04
C GLU A 44 31.44 -9.65 -11.20
N GLU A 45 31.07 -9.78 -9.93
CA GLU A 45 31.30 -11.03 -9.19
C GLU A 45 30.03 -11.47 -8.47
N ASN A 46 29.49 -12.59 -8.96
CA ASN A 46 28.53 -13.45 -8.27
C ASN A 46 29.07 -13.80 -6.89
N ASN A 47 28.45 -13.25 -5.84
CA ASN A 47 28.58 -13.81 -4.50
C ASN A 47 27.17 -14.14 -4.01
N GLU A 48 26.86 -15.44 -4.04
CA GLU A 48 25.65 -16.01 -3.45
C GLU A 48 25.66 -15.73 -1.95
N ASP A 49 24.99 -14.65 -1.56
CA ASP A 49 24.81 -14.29 -0.17
C ASP A 49 23.84 -15.30 0.49
N SER A 50 24.42 -16.38 1.00
CA SER A 50 23.74 -17.41 1.80
C SER A 50 23.53 -16.95 3.26
N GLN A 51 23.46 -15.64 3.51
CA GLN A 51 23.23 -15.09 4.84
C GLN A 51 21.76 -15.23 5.26
N GLU A 52 21.53 -16.27 6.06
CA GLU A 52 20.56 -16.37 7.15
C GLU A 52 19.13 -15.91 6.88
N LYS A 53 18.32 -16.81 6.29
CA LYS A 53 16.85 -16.82 6.46
C LYS A 53 16.40 -17.20 7.89
N GLN A 54 17.27 -17.08 8.90
CA GLN A 54 16.95 -17.51 10.26
C GLN A 54 16.02 -16.48 10.92
N GLY A 55 14.73 -16.82 10.98
CA GLY A 55 13.70 -16.02 11.67
C GLY A 55 12.63 -15.42 10.77
N LEU A 56 12.67 -15.68 9.45
CA LEU A 56 11.58 -15.30 8.56
C LEU A 56 10.49 -16.38 8.58
N MET A 57 9.25 -15.97 8.81
CA MET A 57 8.10 -16.87 8.71
C MET A 57 7.88 -17.20 7.23
N GLU A 58 8.02 -18.46 6.86
CA GLU A 58 7.67 -18.91 5.51
C GLU A 58 6.16 -18.87 5.34
N LEU A 59 5.71 -18.13 4.34
CA LEU A 59 4.29 -18.01 3.99
C LEU A 59 4.01 -18.84 2.73
N GLU A 60 3.35 -19.97 2.92
CA GLU A 60 2.93 -20.82 1.79
C GLU A 60 1.84 -20.13 0.96
N GLY A 61 1.92 -20.25 -0.36
CA GLY A 61 0.92 -19.70 -1.28
C GLY A 61 0.98 -18.19 -1.51
N ILE A 62 1.95 -17.49 -0.92
CA ILE A 62 2.16 -16.05 -1.13
C ILE A 62 3.30 -15.82 -2.11
N ARG A 63 3.05 -14.98 -3.12
CA ARG A 63 4.07 -14.53 -4.08
C ARG A 63 4.10 -13.02 -4.10
N VAL A 64 5.26 -12.44 -3.80
CA VAL A 64 5.53 -11.01 -3.95
C VAL A 64 6.27 -10.80 -5.26
N THR A 65 5.89 -9.78 -6.02
CA THR A 65 6.53 -9.44 -7.29
C THR A 65 6.81 -7.95 -7.32
N PHE A 66 8.08 -7.60 -7.44
CA PHE A 66 8.50 -6.22 -7.64
C PHE A 66 8.52 -5.92 -9.13
N LEU A 67 7.86 -4.83 -9.51
CA LEU A 67 7.90 -4.35 -10.89
C LEU A 67 8.95 -3.24 -11.01
N PRO A 68 9.52 -3.04 -12.21
CA PRO A 68 10.42 -1.93 -12.46
C PRO A 68 9.76 -0.59 -12.09
N LEU A 69 10.58 0.36 -11.64
CA LEU A 69 10.13 1.71 -11.34
C LEU A 69 9.45 2.33 -12.56
N GLY A 70 8.35 3.06 -12.33
CA GLY A 70 7.59 3.72 -13.41
C GLY A 70 6.74 2.79 -14.29
N SER A 71 6.65 1.49 -14.00
CA SER A 71 5.86 0.56 -14.80
C SER A 71 4.34 0.61 -14.59
N ALA A 72 3.88 1.22 -13.49
CA ALA A 72 2.48 1.35 -13.12
C ALA A 72 1.56 1.93 -14.22
N PRO A 73 1.87 3.06 -14.87
CA PRO A 73 1.04 3.61 -15.94
C PRO A 73 0.89 2.67 -17.14
N ASP A 74 1.87 1.81 -17.41
CA ASP A 74 1.90 0.93 -18.59
C ASP A 74 1.33 -0.47 -18.33
N LEU A 75 0.81 -0.76 -17.13
CA LEU A 75 0.30 -2.09 -16.79
C LEU A 75 -0.86 -2.52 -17.69
N HIS A 76 -1.74 -1.58 -18.04
CA HIS A 76 -2.90 -1.83 -18.90
C HIS A 76 -2.51 -2.35 -20.30
N LYS A 77 -1.31 -2.01 -20.79
CA LYS A 77 -0.80 -2.44 -22.11
C LYS A 77 -0.50 -3.93 -22.17
N LYS A 78 -0.33 -4.59 -21.03
CA LYS A 78 0.01 -6.01 -20.96
C LYS A 78 -1.24 -6.80 -20.57
N SER A 79 -1.70 -7.67 -21.47
CA SER A 79 -2.89 -8.51 -21.27
C SER A 79 -2.90 -9.29 -19.96
N LYS A 80 -1.73 -9.74 -19.48
CA LYS A 80 -1.60 -10.48 -18.21
C LYS A 80 -2.03 -9.70 -16.96
N PHE A 81 -2.11 -8.37 -17.03
CA PHE A 81 -2.54 -7.52 -15.93
C PHE A 81 -3.98 -7.07 -16.05
N GLN A 82 -4.68 -7.39 -17.14
CA GLN A 82 -6.09 -7.05 -17.30
C GLN A 82 -6.92 -7.81 -16.28
N LYS A 83 -7.78 -7.09 -15.55
CA LYS A 83 -8.64 -7.63 -14.50
C LYS A 83 -7.93 -8.47 -13.44
N LEU A 84 -6.65 -8.21 -13.18
CA LEU A 84 -5.86 -9.01 -12.26
C LEU A 84 -6.02 -8.57 -10.80
N PHE A 85 -6.18 -7.27 -10.56
CA PHE A 85 -6.06 -6.73 -9.21
C PHE A 85 -7.44 -6.63 -8.53
N ASN A 86 -7.65 -7.43 -7.48
CA ASN A 86 -8.85 -7.35 -6.63
C ASN A 86 -8.76 -6.23 -5.59
N ILE A 87 -7.56 -5.89 -5.16
CA ILE A 87 -7.29 -4.82 -4.20
C ILE A 87 -6.15 -3.98 -4.75
N VAL A 88 -6.34 -2.67 -4.78
CA VAL A 88 -5.37 -1.71 -5.31
C VAL A 88 -5.15 -0.63 -4.27
N PHE A 89 -3.90 -0.25 -4.07
CA PHE A 89 -3.52 0.85 -3.18
C PHE A 89 -2.73 1.89 -3.96
N PHE A 90 -3.10 3.16 -3.81
CA PHE A 90 -2.31 4.28 -4.28
C PHE A 90 -1.87 5.14 -3.11
N ALA A 91 -0.57 5.36 -3.01
CA ALA A 91 -0.01 6.39 -2.16
C ALA A 91 -0.51 7.78 -2.60
N ASN A 92 -0.50 8.74 -1.68
CA ASN A 92 -1.01 10.09 -1.92
C ASN A 92 -0.29 10.79 -3.10
N SER A 93 1.00 10.52 -3.28
CA SER A 93 1.85 11.01 -4.37
C SER A 93 1.52 10.36 -5.71
N MET A 94 0.90 9.17 -5.71
CA MET A 94 0.63 8.37 -6.90
C MET A 94 -0.84 8.41 -7.35
N VAL A 95 -1.72 9.14 -6.65
CA VAL A 95 -3.15 9.24 -7.00
C VAL A 95 -3.36 9.74 -8.43
N HIS A 96 -2.44 10.55 -8.96
CA HIS A 96 -2.50 11.05 -10.33
C HIS A 96 -2.37 9.94 -11.41
N HIS A 97 -1.89 8.74 -11.06
CA HIS A 97 -1.89 7.58 -11.96
C HIS A 97 -3.24 6.88 -12.04
N LEU A 98 -4.20 7.20 -11.16
CA LEU A 98 -5.56 6.69 -11.25
C LEU A 98 -6.28 7.36 -12.42
N ASN A 99 -6.29 6.69 -13.56
CA ASN A 99 -6.90 7.16 -14.80
C ASN A 99 -7.77 6.06 -15.46
N GLY A 100 -8.43 6.40 -16.56
CA GLY A 100 -9.28 5.46 -17.31
C GLY A 100 -8.51 4.34 -18.02
N GLU A 101 -7.19 4.38 -18.07
CA GLU A 101 -6.39 3.30 -18.67
C GLU A 101 -6.04 2.25 -17.61
N VAL A 102 -5.61 2.69 -16.42
CA VAL A 102 -5.21 1.79 -15.33
C VAL A 102 -6.40 1.00 -14.78
N ASN A 103 -7.62 1.52 -14.86
CA ASN A 103 -8.81 0.81 -14.39
C ASN A 103 -9.08 -0.51 -15.15
N GLN A 104 -8.52 -0.68 -16.35
CA GLN A 104 -8.59 -1.94 -17.11
C GLN A 104 -7.84 -3.09 -16.41
N THR A 105 -6.92 -2.75 -15.51
CA THR A 105 -6.18 -3.73 -14.70
C THR A 105 -6.96 -4.20 -13.48
N PHE A 106 -8.05 -3.50 -13.13
CA PHE A 106 -8.84 -3.81 -11.94
C PHE A 106 -9.80 -4.95 -12.24
N ALA A 107 -9.88 -5.90 -11.31
CA ALA A 107 -10.91 -6.94 -11.36
C ALA A 107 -12.31 -6.31 -11.22
N ASP A 108 -13.34 -7.07 -11.60
CA ASP A 108 -14.71 -6.68 -11.32
C ASP A 108 -14.90 -6.58 -9.78
N ASP A 109 -15.49 -5.49 -9.30
CA ASP A 109 -15.67 -5.18 -7.87
C ASP A 109 -14.36 -4.99 -7.08
N ALA A 110 -13.27 -4.58 -7.75
CA ALA A 110 -12.00 -4.30 -7.08
C ALA A 110 -12.11 -3.20 -6.02
N VAL A 111 -11.45 -3.41 -4.88
CA VAL A 111 -11.37 -2.41 -3.80
C VAL A 111 -10.16 -1.52 -4.05
N VAL A 112 -10.38 -0.21 -4.13
CA VAL A 112 -9.35 0.79 -4.35
C VAL A 112 -9.18 1.62 -3.08
N HIS A 113 -7.98 1.57 -2.51
CA HIS A 113 -7.57 2.40 -1.38
C HIS A 113 -6.69 3.53 -1.87
N LEU A 114 -7.10 4.76 -1.59
CA LEU A 114 -6.34 5.96 -1.89
C LEU A 114 -5.88 6.58 -0.57
N GLU A 115 -4.57 6.71 -0.41
CA GLU A 115 -4.01 7.38 0.75
C GLU A 115 -4.40 8.87 0.77
N THR A 116 -4.90 9.33 1.91
CA THR A 116 -5.29 10.72 2.12
C THR A 116 -4.08 11.54 2.56
N SER A 117 -4.26 12.85 2.63
CA SER A 117 -3.22 13.74 3.10
C SER A 117 -3.10 13.82 4.63
N LYS A 118 -3.81 12.97 5.40
CA LYS A 118 -3.94 13.07 6.88
C LYS A 118 -2.60 13.20 7.63
N PHE A 119 -1.54 12.58 7.14
CA PHE A 119 -0.23 12.58 7.78
C PHE A 119 0.79 13.53 7.14
N MET A 120 0.38 14.35 6.17
CA MET A 120 1.23 15.39 5.59
C MET A 120 1.30 16.58 6.56
N LEU A 121 2.46 16.75 7.21
CA LEU A 121 2.67 17.70 8.30
C LEU A 121 2.55 19.18 7.87
N GLU A 122 2.73 19.47 6.59
CA GLU A 122 2.79 20.83 6.04
C GLU A 122 1.43 21.39 5.58
N LEU A 123 0.36 20.60 5.67
CA LEU A 123 -0.94 20.99 5.14
C LEU A 123 -1.85 21.61 6.22
N LYS A 124 -2.53 22.69 5.83
CA LYS A 124 -3.63 23.26 6.60
C LYS A 124 -4.89 22.41 6.44
N LYS A 125 -5.83 22.54 7.38
CA LYS A 125 -7.12 21.84 7.37
C LYS A 125 -7.87 21.98 6.02
N GLU A 126 -7.90 23.19 5.47
CA GLU A 126 -8.55 23.48 4.18
C GLU A 126 -7.90 22.70 3.02
N GLN A 127 -6.56 22.59 3.02
CA GLN A 127 -5.83 21.85 1.99
C GLN A 127 -6.04 20.34 2.10
N HIS A 128 -6.23 19.81 3.33
CA HIS A 128 -6.63 18.41 3.50
C HIS A 128 -8.01 18.13 2.89
N GLU A 129 -8.97 19.01 3.15
CA GLU A 129 -10.34 18.88 2.62
C GLU A 129 -10.35 19.00 1.09
N GLU A 130 -9.61 19.95 0.53
CA GLU A 130 -9.46 20.11 -0.91
C GLU A 130 -8.81 18.89 -1.57
N PHE A 131 -7.72 18.37 -0.97
CA PHE A 131 -7.07 17.16 -1.46
C PHE A 131 -8.03 15.97 -1.43
N ASN A 132 -8.75 15.75 -0.33
CA ASN A 132 -9.70 14.64 -0.23
C ASN A 132 -10.82 14.77 -1.28
N LYS A 133 -11.35 15.97 -1.51
CA LYS A 133 -12.33 16.21 -2.58
C LYS A 133 -11.76 15.88 -3.96
N LYS A 134 -10.52 16.28 -4.23
CA LYS A 134 -9.82 15.97 -5.49
C LYS A 134 -9.63 14.46 -5.68
N VAL A 135 -9.17 13.75 -4.65
CA VAL A 135 -8.98 12.29 -4.66
C VAL A 135 -10.29 11.57 -4.96
N THR A 136 -11.37 11.96 -4.27
CA THR A 136 -12.72 11.40 -4.50
C THR A 136 -13.18 11.65 -5.93
N SER A 137 -13.00 12.88 -6.45
CA SER A 137 -13.39 13.22 -7.82
C SER A 137 -12.63 12.40 -8.87
N ILE A 138 -11.33 12.14 -8.67
CA ILE A 138 -10.53 11.29 -9.57
C ILE A 138 -11.06 9.84 -9.53
N ALA A 139 -11.31 9.30 -8.34
CA ALA A 139 -11.81 7.94 -8.17
C ALA A 139 -13.18 7.75 -8.84
N GLU A 140 -14.09 8.69 -8.63
CA GLU A 140 -15.42 8.69 -9.26
C GLU A 140 -15.32 8.81 -10.78
N GLY A 141 -14.41 9.64 -11.29
CA GLY A 141 -14.16 9.83 -12.71
C GLY A 141 -13.70 8.55 -13.44
N VAL A 142 -13.12 7.58 -12.73
CA VAL A 142 -12.67 6.30 -13.30
C VAL A 142 -13.63 5.14 -13.05
N GLY A 143 -14.83 5.40 -12.49
CA GLY A 143 -15.86 4.40 -12.24
C GLY A 143 -15.80 3.75 -10.84
N CYS A 144 -15.08 4.35 -9.90
CA CYS A 144 -15.09 3.91 -8.50
C CYS A 144 -16.19 4.63 -7.71
N LYS A 145 -16.78 3.94 -6.73
CA LYS A 145 -17.78 4.50 -5.82
C LYS A 145 -17.24 4.52 -4.40
N SER A 146 -17.38 5.65 -3.72
CA SER A 146 -16.97 5.79 -2.32
C SER A 146 -17.77 4.83 -1.44
N VAL A 147 -17.09 4.14 -0.52
CA VAL A 147 -17.75 3.28 0.47
C VAL A 147 -17.63 3.93 1.84
N GLU A 148 -18.74 4.45 2.33
CA GLU A 148 -18.83 4.94 3.71
C GLU A 148 -18.69 3.78 4.70
N GLY A 149 -17.81 3.92 5.69
CA GLY A 149 -17.64 2.95 6.78
C GLY A 149 -16.49 1.95 6.65
N LEU A 150 -15.76 1.91 5.53
CA LEU A 150 -14.55 1.08 5.38
C LEU A 150 -13.24 1.77 5.77
N THR A 151 -13.31 3.00 6.31
CA THR A 151 -12.14 3.79 6.69
C THR A 151 -11.76 3.51 8.15
N LEU A 152 -10.82 2.57 8.37
CA LEU A 152 -10.39 2.20 9.73
C LEU A 152 -9.70 3.35 10.51
N ASN A 153 -9.17 4.37 9.82
CA ASN A 153 -8.28 5.35 10.44
C ASN A 153 -8.22 6.72 9.73
N HIS A 154 -9.16 7.06 8.82
CA HIS A 154 -9.17 8.30 8.00
C HIS A 154 -7.89 8.58 7.18
N SER A 155 -6.86 7.72 7.23
CA SER A 155 -5.64 7.87 6.44
C SER A 155 -5.77 7.37 5.02
N THR A 156 -6.83 6.61 4.74
CA THR A 156 -7.16 6.12 3.41
C THR A 156 -8.63 6.36 3.13
N ALA A 157 -8.96 6.74 1.90
CA ALA A 157 -10.29 6.68 1.35
C ALA A 157 -10.46 5.36 0.61
N THR A 158 -11.59 4.69 0.80
CA THR A 158 -11.88 3.37 0.22
C THR A 158 -12.99 3.49 -0.80
N PHE A 159 -12.76 2.92 -1.98
CA PHE A 159 -13.71 2.90 -3.08
C PHE A 159 -13.87 1.49 -3.61
N VAL A 160 -14.99 1.22 -4.27
CA VAL A 160 -15.22 -0.02 -5.03
C VAL A 160 -15.36 0.33 -6.50
N PHE A 161 -14.53 -0.29 -7.33
CA PHE A 161 -14.60 -0.17 -8.78
C PHE A 161 -15.70 -1.08 -9.31
N SER A 162 -16.68 -0.49 -9.99
CA SER A 162 -17.69 -1.26 -10.72
C SER A 162 -17.53 -1.00 -12.20
N ALA A 163 -17.10 -2.02 -12.96
CA ALA A 163 -17.01 -1.92 -14.41
C ALA A 163 -18.40 -1.56 -14.97
N THR A 164 -18.51 -0.39 -15.58
CA THR A 164 -19.73 0.00 -16.28
C THR A 164 -19.93 -0.99 -17.42
N LYS A 165 -21.02 -1.76 -17.39
CA LYS A 165 -21.42 -2.59 -18.54
C LYS A 165 -21.68 -1.64 -19.71
N SER A 166 -20.76 -1.63 -20.68
CA SER A 166 -20.97 -1.04 -22.00
C SER A 166 -22.04 -1.79 -22.77
#